data_AF-A0A3L7A8Z1-F1
#
_entry.id   AF-A0A3L7A8Z1-F1
#
_cell.length_a   1.000
_cell.length_b   1.000
_cell.length_c   1.000
_cell.angle_alpha   90.00
_cell.angle_beta   90.00
_cell.angle_gamma   90.00
#
_symmetry.space_group_name_H-M   'P 1'
#
loop_
_entity.id
_entity.type
_entity.pdbx_description
1 polymer ?
#
loop_
_entity_poly.entity_id
_entity_poly.type
_entity_poly.pdbx_seq_one_letter_code
_entity_poly.pdbx_strand_id
1 'polypeptide(L)' 'MQPAPETPEPPEGHWVTIADGAKMVNRSKRMIYRWIEQDRIQAYGGCVWTPDLFELADRMSRRRGRPRQPKEPPAEK' A
#
# COMPACT_ATOMS: atom_id res chain seq x y z
N MET A 1 12.69 1.23 40.27
CA MET A 1 12.33 2.12 39.14
C MET A 1 12.68 1.37 37.85
N GLN A 2 11.73 1.30 36.91
CA GLN A 2 11.74 0.41 35.73
C GLN A 2 12.85 0.75 34.70
N PRO A 3 13.05 -0.10 33.70
CA PRO A 3 12.71 0.35 32.35
C PRO A 3 11.54 -0.46 31.76
N ALA A 4 10.65 0.24 31.06
CA ALA A 4 9.46 -0.32 30.44
C ALA A 4 9.83 -1.42 29.44
N PRO A 5 8.99 -2.46 29.25
CA PRO A 5 9.21 -3.44 28.20
C PRO A 5 9.25 -2.70 26.86
N GLU A 6 10.37 -2.85 26.15
CA GLU A 6 10.59 -2.32 24.81
C GLU A 6 9.37 -2.69 23.96
N THR A 7 8.58 -1.66 23.64
CA THR A 7 7.46 -1.80 22.73
C THR A 7 8.07 -2.30 21.43
N PRO A 8 7.67 -3.45 20.87
CA PRO A 8 8.21 -3.89 19.59
C PRO A 8 7.95 -2.76 18.60
N GLU A 9 9.02 -2.10 18.16
CA GLU A 9 8.94 -1.00 17.21
C GLU A 9 8.16 -1.52 16.00
N PRO A 10 6.97 -0.99 15.71
CA PRO A 10 6.24 -1.45 14.54
C PRO A 10 7.12 -1.15 13.32
N PRO A 11 7.29 -2.10 12.39
CA PRO A 11 8.09 -1.88 11.19
C PRO A 11 7.64 -0.57 10.54
N GLU A 12 8.56 0.39 10.42
CA GLU A 12 8.34 1.84 10.30
C GLU A 12 7.21 2.24 9.34
N GLY A 13 5.98 2.21 9.84
CA GLY A 13 4.84 2.84 9.23
C GLY A 13 4.64 4.23 9.83
N HIS A 14 4.17 5.16 9.02
CA HIS A 14 3.76 6.47 9.50
C HIS A 14 2.36 6.79 8.98
N TRP A 15 1.61 7.54 9.79
CA TRP A 15 0.29 8.01 9.38
C TRP A 15 0.46 9.15 8.39
N VAL A 16 -0.13 8.99 7.20
CA VAL A 16 -0.14 10.04 6.17
C VAL A 16 -1.56 10.47 5.86
N THR A 17 -1.73 11.70 5.41
CA THR A 17 -3.05 12.14 4.96
C THR A 17 -3.51 11.29 3.78
N ILE A 18 -4.83 11.10 3.63
CA ILE A 18 -5.40 10.41 2.46
C ILE A 18 -4.91 11.04 1.14
N ALA A 19 -4.68 12.35 1.12
CA ALA A 19 -4.18 13.06 -0.05
C ALA A 19 -2.74 12.65 -0.41
N ASP A 20 -1.86 12.54 0.58
CA ASP A 20 -0.47 12.13 0.36
C ASP A 20 -0.35 10.64 0.11
N GLY A 21 -1.09 9.81 0.84
CA GLY A 21 -1.17 8.38 0.57
C GLY A 21 -1.62 8.09 -0.87
N ALA A 22 -2.66 8.78 -1.35
CA ALA A 22 -3.11 8.67 -2.73
C ALA A 22 -1.99 8.97 -3.74
N LYS A 23 -1.17 10.00 -3.50
CA LYS A 23 0.00 10.33 -4.33
C LYS A 23 1.07 9.24 -4.26
N MET A 24 1.38 8.73 -3.06
CA MET A 24 2.42 7.71 -2.84
C MET A 24 2.16 6.42 -3.63
N VAL A 25 0.91 5.95 -3.65
CA VAL A 25 0.54 4.73 -4.39
C VAL A 25 0.05 5.00 -5.82
N ASN A 26 0.17 6.24 -6.30
CA ASN A 26 -0.32 6.69 -7.60
C ASN A 26 -1.79 6.28 -7.86
N ARG A 27 -2.65 6.56 -6.88
CA ARG A 27 -4.10 6.31 -6.91
C ARG A 27 -4.90 7.58 -6.65
N SER A 28 -6.18 7.54 -6.99
CA SER A 28 -7.10 8.65 -6.69
C SER A 28 -7.53 8.60 -5.23
N LYS A 29 -7.78 9.77 -4.60
CA LYS A 29 -8.32 9.86 -3.23
C LYS A 29 -9.58 9.00 -3.04
N ARG A 30 -10.48 8.99 -4.03
CA ARG A 30 -11.69 8.13 -4.05
C ARG A 30 -11.38 6.65 -3.92
N MET A 31 -10.27 6.17 -4.47
CA MET A 31 -9.85 4.77 -4.33
C MET A 31 -9.39 4.49 -2.90
N ILE A 32 -8.65 5.43 -2.29
CA ILE A 32 -8.21 5.30 -0.89
C ILE A 32 -9.42 5.27 0.04
N TYR A 33 -10.40 6.18 -0.14
CA TYR A 33 -11.66 6.14 0.60
C TYR A 33 -12.37 4.80 0.46
N ARG A 34 -12.44 4.26 -0.76
CA ARG A 34 -13.03 2.93 -0.99
C ARG A 34 -12.28 1.82 -0.24
N TRP A 35 -10.95 1.90 -0.12
CA TRP A 35 -10.18 0.92 0.65
C TRP A 35 -10.45 1.03 2.15
N ILE A 36 -10.68 2.23 2.66
CA ILE A 36 -11.11 2.48 4.04
C ILE A 36 -12.51 1.93 4.27
N GLU A 37 -13.47 2.24 3.39
CA GLU A 37 -14.85 1.74 3.47
C GLU A 37 -14.94 0.21 3.40
N GLN A 38 -13.98 -0.43 2.73
CA GLN A 38 -13.87 -1.89 2.62
C GLN A 38 -13.06 -2.52 3.74
N ASP A 39 -12.63 -1.74 4.74
CA ASP A 39 -11.80 -2.17 5.87
C ASP A 39 -10.51 -2.89 5.40
N ARG A 40 -9.93 -2.41 4.29
CA ARG A 40 -8.73 -3.01 3.67
C ARG A 40 -7.43 -2.36 4.12
N ILE A 41 -7.50 -1.14 4.66
CA ILE A 41 -6.37 -0.38 5.20
C ILE A 41 -6.80 0.30 6.48
N GLN A 42 -5.89 0.47 7.42
CA GLN A 42 -6.17 1.24 8.63
C GLN A 42 -6.25 2.74 8.32
N ALA A 43 -7.30 3.37 8.82
CA ALA A 43 -7.47 4.81 8.77
C ALA A 43 -7.91 5.36 10.12
N TYR A 44 -7.33 6.50 10.51
CA TYR A 44 -7.63 7.19 11.74
C TYR A 44 -7.57 8.70 11.52
N GLY A 45 -8.63 9.43 11.90
CA GLY A 45 -8.65 10.90 11.83
C GLY A 45 -8.39 11.51 10.44
N GLY A 46 -8.72 10.79 9.35
CA GLY A 46 -8.42 11.25 7.98
C GLY A 46 -6.99 10.96 7.50
N CYS A 47 -6.21 10.23 8.30
CA CYS A 47 -4.93 9.66 7.94
C CYS A 47 -5.05 8.16 7.66
N VAL A 48 -4.14 7.63 6.87
CA VAL A 48 -4.03 6.20 6.53
C VAL A 48 -2.66 5.68 6.93
N TRP A 49 -2.63 4.40 7.30
CA TRP A 49 -1.40 3.71 7.64
C TRP A 49 -0.62 3.34 6.37
N THR A 50 0.61 3.86 6.22
CA THR A 50 1.38 3.66 4.99
C THR A 50 1.71 2.21 4.66
N PRO A 51 2.08 1.32 5.60
CA PRO A 51 2.37 -0.08 5.28
C PRO A 51 1.18 -0.80 4.64
N ASP A 52 -0.02 -0.66 5.22
CA ASP A 52 -1.25 -1.25 4.66
C ASP A 52 -1.56 -0.69 3.26
N LEU A 53 -1.36 0.61 3.09
CA LEU A 53 -1.57 1.31 1.84
C LEU A 53 -0.67 0.75 0.73
N PHE A 54 0.63 0.59 1.01
CA PHE A 54 1.60 0.04 0.06
C PHE A 54 1.36 -1.44 -0.21
N GLU A 55 1.11 -2.25 0.83
CA GLU A 55 0.84 -3.68 0.67
C GLU A 55 -0.41 -3.91 -0.20
N LEU A 56 -1.49 -3.18 0.08
CA LEU A 56 -2.72 -3.29 -0.70
C LEU A 56 -2.53 -2.79 -2.13
N ALA A 57 -1.82 -1.67 -2.32
CA ALA A 57 -1.53 -1.14 -3.64
C ALA A 57 -0.67 -2.11 -4.48
N ASP A 58 0.33 -2.75 -3.87
CA ASP A 58 1.16 -3.77 -4.49
C ASP A 58 0.33 -5.01 -4.86
N ARG A 59 -0.46 -5.53 -3.92
CA ARG A 59 -1.38 -6.66 -4.15
C ARG A 59 -2.35 -6.40 -5.30
N MET A 60 -2.88 -5.18 -5.39
CA MET A 60 -3.78 -4.77 -6.47
C MET A 60 -3.06 -4.56 -7.79
N SER A 61 -1.82 -4.08 -7.76
CA SER A 61 -0.97 -3.93 -8.97
C SER A 61 -0.54 -5.29 -9.52
N ARG A 62 -0.19 -6.27 -8.67
CA ARG A 62 0.08 -7.66 -9.09
C ARG A 62 -1.12 -8.32 -9.75
N ARG A 63 -2.35 -8.01 -9.32
CA ARG A 63 -3.57 -8.49 -9.98
C ARG A 63 -3.83 -7.85 -11.35
N ARG A 64 -3.30 -6.65 -11.59
CA ARG A 64 -3.38 -5.98 -12.91
C ARG A 64 -2.19 -6.31 -13.82
N GLY A 65 -1.06 -6.68 -13.24
CA GLY A 65 0.10 -7.22 -13.92
C GLY A 65 0.03 -8.74 -14.04
N ARG A 66 -0.91 -9.26 -14.84
CA ARG A 66 -0.48 -10.32 -15.76
C ARG A 66 0.14 -9.55 -16.92
N PRO A 67 1.47 -9.39 -17.00
CA PRO A 67 2.04 -9.06 -18.29
C PRO A 67 1.50 -10.13 -19.24
N ARG A 68 0.89 -9.71 -20.36
CA ARG A 68 1.06 -10.52 -21.56
C ARG A 68 2.56 -10.68 -21.65
N GLN A 69 3.06 -11.89 -21.34
CA GLN A 69 4.46 -12.24 -21.54
C GLN A 69 4.91 -11.52 -22.81
N PRO A 70 5.97 -10.68 -22.78
CA PRO A 70 6.59 -10.28 -24.02
C PRO A 70 6.96 -11.60 -24.68
N LYS A 71 6.21 -11.96 -25.72
CA LYS A 71 6.54 -13.03 -26.65
C LYS A 71 8.01 -12.86 -26.95
N GLU A 72 8.83 -13.78 -26.45
CA GLU A 72 10.25 -13.86 -26.80
C GLU A 72 10.35 -13.66 -28.31
N PRO A 73 11.24 -12.80 -28.83
CA PRO A 73 11.51 -12.81 -30.25
C PRO A 73 11.96 -14.23 -30.60
N PRO A 74 11.43 -14.86 -31.66
CA PRO A 74 11.83 -16.21 -32.02
C PRO A 74 13.33 -16.20 -32.22
N ALA A 75 14.02 -17.09 -31.51
CA ALA A 75 15.44 -17.33 -31.68
C ALA A 75 15.71 -17.54 -33.18
N GLU A 76 16.39 -16.58 -33.80
CA GLU A 76 16.81 -16.68 -35.19
C GLU A 76 18.07 -17.55 -35.23
N LYS A 77 17.88 -18.75 -35.79
CA LYS A 77 18.81 -19.72 -36.42
C LYS A 77 20.24 -19.86 -35.90
#